data_AF-A0A081P9K8-F1
#
_entry.id   AF-A0A081P9K8-F1
#
_cell.length_a   1.000
_cell.length_b   1.000
_cell.length_c   1.000
_cell.angle_alpha   90.00
_cell.angle_beta   90.00
_cell.angle_gamma   90.00
#
_symmetry.space_group_name_H-M   'P 1'
#
loop_
_entity.id
_entity.type
_entity.pdbx_description
1 polymer ?
#
loop_
_entity_poly.entity_id
_entity_poly.type
_entity_poly.pdbx_seq_one_letter_code
_entity_poly.pdbx_strand_id
1 'polypeptide(L)'
;ATITAGTLTSVGSVLGATITAGTISATILGGTVSATILGGTLTNLLNGTITSVLGATITAGTLTTVGSVLGATITAGTVSATILGGTITNLLNGTISSVLGATITAGTLTTVGSILGATITAGTITAILGGTLTAISQNSFVEQSFLAVPAGTATTFAPLAAITTAVLETYSFFVYNSSPVGTVDTILEISANGTNWFTDVTSSNLAPGSVDVLVPQRFLKYTRLSYRASTTLVTGTIDVIFNAQGS
;
A
#
# COMPACT_ATOMS: atom_id res chain seq x y z
N ALA A 1 -0.75 -47.96 3.34
CA ALA A 1 -2.13 -48.41 3.61
C ALA A 1 -3.09 -47.44 2.93
N THR A 2 -4.10 -47.95 2.21
CA THR A 2 -5.13 -47.11 1.59
C THR A 2 -6.32 -47.04 2.53
N ILE A 3 -6.68 -45.84 2.97
CA ILE A 3 -7.89 -45.61 3.77
C ILE A 3 -8.91 -44.91 2.87
N THR A 4 -9.98 -45.63 2.55
CA THR A 4 -11.02 -45.16 1.62
C THR A 4 -12.13 -44.37 2.33
N ALA A 5 -12.35 -44.60 3.63
CA ALA A 5 -13.24 -43.82 4.50
C ALA A 5 -12.92 -44.06 6.00
N GLY A 6 -13.01 -43.02 6.84
CA GLY A 6 -12.88 -43.11 8.31
C GLY A 6 -12.18 -41.92 8.96
N THR A 7 -12.22 -41.84 10.29
CA THR A 7 -11.41 -40.89 11.06
C THR A 7 -10.11 -41.57 11.47
N LEU A 8 -8.97 -41.02 11.05
CA LEU A 8 -7.67 -41.50 11.51
C LEU A 8 -7.32 -40.83 12.84
N THR A 9 -7.73 -41.45 13.94
CA THR A 9 -7.40 -41.00 15.30
C THR A 9 -6.22 -41.82 15.85
N SER A 10 -5.16 -41.16 16.33
CA SER A 10 -4.05 -41.77 17.07
C SER A 10 -3.07 -42.65 16.27
N VAL A 11 -2.42 -42.07 15.26
CA VAL A 11 -1.17 -42.61 14.69
C VAL A 11 -0.04 -41.67 15.07
N GLY A 12 1.00 -42.18 15.75
CA GLY A 12 2.15 -41.38 16.16
C GLY A 12 2.92 -40.76 14.98
N SER A 13 2.89 -41.41 13.82
CA SER A 13 3.30 -40.86 12.53
C SER A 13 2.62 -41.64 11.40
N VAL A 14 2.29 -40.95 10.30
CA VAL A 14 1.76 -41.57 9.08
C VAL A 14 2.79 -41.36 7.98
N LEU A 15 3.45 -42.43 7.54
CA LEU A 15 4.41 -42.37 6.45
C LEU A 15 3.84 -43.08 5.20
N GLY A 16 3.68 -42.34 4.10
CA GLY A 16 3.29 -42.91 2.80
C GLY A 16 1.85 -43.43 2.69
N ALA A 17 0.87 -42.74 3.28
CA ALA A 17 -0.54 -43.09 3.14
C ALA A 17 -1.26 -42.24 2.08
N THR A 18 -2.20 -42.85 1.35
CA THR A 18 -3.19 -42.16 0.51
C THR A 18 -4.54 -42.18 1.23
N ILE A 19 -5.06 -41.00 1.57
CA ILE A 19 -6.34 -40.82 2.28
C ILE A 19 -7.30 -40.11 1.33
N THR A 20 -8.36 -40.79 0.91
CA THR A 20 -9.25 -40.28 -0.15
C THR A 20 -10.44 -39.49 0.41
N ALA A 21 -10.82 -39.71 1.68
CA ALA A 21 -11.83 -38.95 2.41
C ALA A 21 -11.70 -39.17 3.93
N GLY A 22 -11.99 -38.15 4.76
CA GLY A 22 -12.04 -38.26 6.23
C GLY A 22 -11.38 -37.09 6.98
N THR A 23 -11.50 -37.10 8.31
CA THR A 23 -10.76 -36.17 9.19
C THR A 23 -9.41 -36.77 9.56
N ILE A 24 -8.32 -36.06 9.28
CA ILE A 24 -6.97 -36.44 9.67
C ILE A 24 -6.65 -35.74 10.99
N SER A 25 -6.80 -36.46 12.10
CA SER A 25 -6.40 -36.00 13.43
C SER A 25 -5.09 -36.67 13.87
N ALA A 26 -4.08 -36.60 13.00
CA ALA A 26 -2.74 -37.16 13.22
C ALA A 26 -1.67 -36.11 12.91
N THR A 27 -0.59 -36.08 13.67
CA THR A 27 0.60 -35.27 13.36
C THR A 27 1.38 -35.97 12.25
N ILE A 28 1.44 -35.37 11.06
CA ILE A 28 2.28 -35.85 9.97
C ILE A 28 3.64 -35.13 10.09
N LEU A 29 4.67 -35.88 10.50
CA LEU A 29 6.03 -35.38 10.64
C LEU A 29 6.87 -35.81 9.42
N GLY A 30 6.97 -34.93 8.43
CA GLY A 30 7.66 -35.22 7.15
C GLY A 30 6.92 -36.22 6.25
N GLY A 31 7.30 -36.23 4.96
CA GLY A 31 6.72 -37.11 3.94
C GLY A 31 5.80 -36.38 2.95
N THR A 32 5.51 -37.05 1.82
CA THR A 32 4.54 -36.54 0.83
C THR A 32 3.17 -37.11 1.15
N VAL A 33 2.21 -36.24 1.46
CA VAL A 33 0.80 -36.59 1.41
C VAL A 33 0.38 -36.50 -0.05
N SER A 34 0.63 -37.58 -0.80
CA SER A 34 0.16 -37.71 -2.19
C SER A 34 -1.32 -38.12 -2.19
N ALA A 35 -2.15 -37.27 -1.59
CA ALA A 35 -3.59 -37.42 -1.55
C ALA A 35 -4.23 -36.11 -1.98
N THR A 36 -5.20 -36.18 -2.88
CA THR A 36 -6.13 -35.07 -3.09
C THR A 36 -7.01 -35.00 -1.86
N ILE A 37 -6.81 -33.98 -1.02
CA ILE A 37 -7.69 -33.77 0.14
C ILE A 37 -8.97 -33.09 -0.38
N LEU A 38 -10.03 -33.88 -0.51
CA LEU A 38 -11.36 -33.40 -0.91
C LEU A 38 -12.21 -33.16 0.35
N GLY A 39 -12.22 -31.92 0.83
CA GLY A 39 -12.87 -31.55 2.09
C GLY A 39 -12.16 -32.09 3.35
N GLY A 40 -12.73 -31.81 4.52
CA GLY A 40 -12.18 -32.24 5.83
C GLY A 40 -11.26 -31.23 6.51
N THR A 41 -10.81 -31.57 7.72
CA THR A 41 -9.91 -30.73 8.53
C THR A 41 -8.55 -31.38 8.69
N LEU A 42 -7.48 -30.62 8.38
CA LEU A 42 -6.09 -30.97 8.64
C LEU A 42 -5.53 -30.06 9.75
N THR A 43 -5.26 -30.66 10.91
CA THR A 43 -4.90 -29.89 12.11
C THR A 43 -3.40 -29.64 12.24
N ASN A 44 -2.54 -30.55 11.76
CA ASN A 44 -1.08 -30.41 11.91
C ASN A 44 -0.31 -31.10 10.77
N LEU A 45 0.35 -30.29 9.93
CA LEU A 45 1.29 -30.76 8.92
C LEU A 45 2.64 -30.07 9.09
N LEU A 46 3.66 -30.79 9.58
CA LEU A 46 4.99 -30.22 9.76
C LEU A 46 5.94 -30.71 8.65
N ASN A 47 6.38 -29.77 7.81
CA ASN A 47 7.31 -30.01 6.69
C ASN A 47 6.83 -31.09 5.70
N GLY A 48 5.52 -31.16 5.45
CA GLY A 48 4.93 -32.10 4.50
C GLY A 48 4.51 -31.43 3.20
N THR A 49 4.52 -32.20 2.11
CA THR A 49 4.05 -31.76 0.78
C THR A 49 2.65 -32.29 0.52
N ILE A 50 1.71 -31.43 0.09
CA ILE A 50 0.38 -31.84 -0.39
C ILE A 50 0.30 -31.50 -1.87
N THR A 51 -0.10 -32.44 -2.74
CA THR A 51 -0.14 -32.16 -4.18
C THR A 51 -1.31 -31.22 -4.56
N SER A 52 -2.51 -31.43 -3.99
CA SER A 52 -3.69 -30.60 -4.23
C SER A 52 -4.63 -30.60 -3.02
N VAL A 53 -5.21 -29.44 -2.73
CA VAL A 53 -6.20 -29.25 -1.66
C VAL A 53 -7.47 -28.65 -2.28
N LEU A 54 -8.61 -29.33 -2.14
CA LEU A 54 -9.90 -28.86 -2.67
C LEU A 54 -10.93 -28.77 -1.55
N GLY A 55 -11.33 -27.55 -1.18
CA GLY A 55 -12.39 -27.31 -0.17
C GLY A 55 -12.08 -27.75 1.26
N ALA A 56 -10.81 -28.04 1.59
CA ALA A 56 -10.42 -28.47 2.94
C ALA A 56 -10.19 -27.29 3.89
N THR A 57 -10.23 -27.55 5.20
CA THR A 57 -9.81 -26.60 6.24
C THR A 57 -8.45 -27.03 6.81
N ILE A 58 -7.44 -26.17 6.74
CA ILE A 58 -6.09 -26.41 7.27
C ILE A 58 -5.87 -25.46 8.45
N THR A 59 -5.75 -25.99 9.67
CA THR A 59 -5.70 -25.14 10.88
C THR A 59 -4.28 -24.82 11.34
N ALA A 60 -3.28 -25.69 11.11
CA ALA A 60 -1.86 -25.40 11.38
C ALA A 60 -0.90 -26.28 10.55
N GLY A 61 0.28 -25.73 10.21
CA GLY A 61 1.37 -26.47 9.55
C GLY A 61 2.28 -25.62 8.67
N THR A 62 3.43 -26.18 8.25
CA THR A 62 4.29 -25.64 7.19
C THR A 62 3.92 -26.36 5.91
N LEU A 63 3.27 -25.64 4.98
CA LEU A 63 2.83 -26.13 3.69
C LEU A 63 3.87 -25.73 2.62
N THR A 64 4.92 -26.55 2.49
CA THR A 64 6.11 -26.22 1.70
C THR A 64 5.92 -26.34 0.20
N THR A 65 4.93 -27.11 -0.28
CA THR A 65 4.64 -27.25 -1.71
C THR A 65 3.21 -27.71 -1.91
N VAL A 66 2.37 -26.89 -2.54
CA VAL A 66 1.11 -27.34 -3.17
C VAL A 66 1.05 -26.85 -4.60
N GLY A 67 0.75 -27.76 -5.52
CA GLY A 67 0.57 -27.41 -6.93
C GLY A 67 -0.62 -26.47 -7.12
N SER A 68 -1.74 -26.76 -6.45
CA SER A 68 -2.91 -25.87 -6.39
C SER A 68 -3.73 -26.07 -5.12
N VAL A 69 -4.14 -24.96 -4.50
CA VAL A 69 -5.17 -24.93 -3.46
C VAL A 69 -6.41 -24.30 -4.06
N LEU A 70 -7.53 -25.02 -4.12
CA LEU A 70 -8.78 -24.51 -4.67
C LEU A 70 -9.86 -24.45 -3.60
N GLY A 71 -10.35 -23.25 -3.29
CA GLY A 71 -11.48 -23.04 -2.36
C GLY A 71 -11.25 -23.52 -0.92
N ALA A 72 -9.99 -23.66 -0.47
CA ALA A 72 -9.67 -24.12 0.88
C ALA A 72 -9.68 -22.97 1.90
N THR A 73 -9.89 -23.30 3.17
CA THR A 73 -9.69 -22.38 4.30
C THR A 73 -8.38 -22.73 5.00
N ILE A 74 -7.43 -21.79 5.11
CA ILE A 74 -6.13 -22.00 5.78
C ILE A 74 -6.04 -21.01 6.95
N THR A 75 -5.86 -21.47 8.19
CA THR A 75 -5.98 -20.66 9.41
C THR A 75 -4.68 -20.43 10.20
N ALA A 76 -3.56 -21.03 9.77
CA ALA A 76 -2.21 -20.68 10.22
C ALA A 76 -1.15 -21.42 9.38
N GLY A 77 0.06 -20.88 9.31
CA GLY A 77 1.22 -21.58 8.74
C GLY A 77 2.08 -20.76 7.80
N THR A 78 3.11 -21.40 7.26
CA THR A 78 3.81 -20.96 6.05
C THR A 78 3.16 -21.66 4.86
N VAL A 79 2.81 -20.92 3.81
CA VAL A 79 2.23 -21.49 2.58
C VAL A 79 3.13 -21.14 1.41
N SER A 80 3.56 -22.17 0.68
CA SER A 80 4.26 -22.04 -0.60
C SER A 80 3.50 -22.79 -1.69
N ALA A 81 2.54 -22.09 -2.29
CA ALA A 81 1.58 -22.66 -3.23
C ALA A 81 1.02 -21.61 -4.21
N THR A 82 0.34 -22.10 -5.25
CA THR A 82 -0.59 -21.31 -6.06
C THR A 82 -2.01 -21.50 -5.50
N ILE A 83 -2.69 -20.40 -5.14
CA ILE A 83 -4.00 -20.40 -4.50
C ILE A 83 -5.05 -19.90 -5.49
N LEU A 84 -6.06 -20.71 -5.74
CA LEU A 84 -7.23 -20.42 -6.58
C LEU A 84 -8.47 -20.36 -5.68
N GLY A 85 -8.88 -19.18 -5.22
CA GLY A 85 -10.02 -19.00 -4.33
C GLY A 85 -9.80 -19.51 -2.90
N GLY A 86 -10.83 -19.40 -2.07
CA GLY A 86 -10.79 -19.79 -0.65
C GLY A 86 -10.41 -18.65 0.30
N THR A 87 -10.21 -18.97 1.58
CA THR A 87 -9.93 -17.99 2.63
C THR A 87 -8.65 -18.34 3.37
N ILE A 88 -7.72 -17.39 3.45
CA ILE A 88 -6.48 -17.52 4.23
C ILE A 88 -6.54 -16.55 5.41
N THR A 89 -6.32 -17.05 6.61
CA THR A 89 -6.24 -16.28 7.84
C THR A 89 -4.92 -16.59 8.57
N ASN A 90 -4.30 -15.55 9.14
CA ASN A 90 -3.10 -15.63 9.98
C ASN A 90 -1.88 -16.31 9.34
N LEU A 91 -1.52 -15.90 8.12
CA LEU A 91 -0.32 -16.41 7.46
C LEU A 91 0.95 -15.86 8.13
N LEU A 92 1.82 -16.75 8.62
CA LEU A 92 3.10 -16.36 9.24
C LEU A 92 4.24 -16.74 8.29
N ASN A 93 4.87 -15.73 7.67
CA ASN A 93 6.04 -15.87 6.80
C ASN A 93 5.84 -16.82 5.59
N GLY A 94 4.64 -16.83 5.00
CA GLY A 94 4.34 -17.62 3.79
C GLY A 94 4.79 -16.94 2.49
N THR A 95 5.18 -17.74 1.51
CA THR A 95 5.59 -17.32 0.16
C THR A 95 4.54 -17.79 -0.86
N ILE A 96 3.53 -17.00 -1.20
CA ILE A 96 2.48 -17.46 -2.14
C ILE A 96 2.88 -17.09 -3.57
N SER A 97 3.11 -18.08 -4.44
CA SER A 97 3.54 -17.84 -5.82
C SER A 97 2.47 -17.13 -6.66
N SER A 98 1.19 -17.45 -6.47
CA SER A 98 0.07 -16.79 -7.15
C SER A 98 -1.22 -16.88 -6.34
N VAL A 99 -2.01 -15.81 -6.34
CA VAL A 99 -3.33 -15.73 -5.70
C VAL A 99 -4.36 -15.31 -6.75
N LEU A 100 -5.30 -16.19 -7.06
CA LEU A 100 -6.41 -15.93 -7.98
C LEU A 100 -7.73 -16.02 -7.22
N GLY A 101 -8.43 -14.90 -6.99
CA GLY A 101 -9.78 -14.89 -6.40
C GLY A 101 -9.88 -15.29 -4.91
N ALA A 102 -8.77 -15.39 -4.18
CA ALA A 102 -8.80 -15.75 -2.75
C ALA A 102 -8.98 -14.52 -1.84
N THR A 103 -9.48 -14.74 -0.63
CA THR A 103 -9.55 -13.72 0.43
C THR A 103 -8.47 -13.97 1.48
N ILE A 104 -7.55 -13.03 1.68
CA ILE A 104 -6.51 -13.08 2.70
C ILE A 104 -6.84 -12.04 3.78
N THR A 105 -7.13 -12.51 5.00
CA THR A 105 -7.63 -11.63 6.08
C THR A 105 -6.54 -11.14 7.02
N ALA A 106 -5.41 -11.86 7.15
CA ALA A 106 -4.29 -11.49 8.03
C ALA A 106 -2.99 -12.23 7.62
N GLY A 107 -1.83 -11.57 7.72
CA GLY A 107 -0.50 -12.19 7.59
C GLY A 107 0.55 -11.38 6.81
N THR A 108 1.79 -11.87 6.79
CA THR A 108 2.87 -11.29 5.96
C THR A 108 3.02 -12.11 4.70
N LEU A 109 2.99 -11.46 3.54
CA LEU A 109 3.16 -12.08 2.24
C LEU A 109 4.49 -11.62 1.63
N THR A 110 5.49 -12.50 1.68
CA THR A 110 6.90 -12.15 1.39
C THR A 110 7.18 -12.00 -0.10
N THR A 111 6.59 -12.86 -0.93
CA THR A 111 6.70 -12.80 -2.39
C THR A 111 5.38 -13.17 -3.01
N VAL A 112 4.92 -12.37 -3.97
CA VAL A 112 3.77 -12.71 -4.84
C VAL A 112 4.13 -12.51 -6.29
N GLY A 113 3.95 -13.56 -7.10
CA GLY A 113 4.14 -13.47 -8.55
C GLY A 113 2.95 -12.80 -9.25
N SER A 114 1.72 -13.16 -8.90
CA SER A 114 0.52 -12.54 -9.47
C SER A 114 -0.66 -12.58 -8.50
N ILE A 115 -1.35 -11.44 -8.35
CA ILE A 115 -2.60 -11.30 -7.61
C ILE A 115 -3.67 -10.86 -8.60
N LEU A 116 -4.66 -11.72 -8.87
CA LEU A 116 -5.76 -11.38 -9.76
C LEU A 116 -7.09 -11.63 -9.04
N GLY A 117 -7.90 -10.58 -8.88
CA GLY A 117 -9.21 -10.66 -8.21
C GLY A 117 -9.17 -11.10 -6.74
N ALA A 118 -7.99 -11.15 -6.10
CA ALA A 118 -7.88 -11.47 -4.69
C ALA A 118 -8.21 -10.24 -3.82
N THR A 119 -8.73 -10.48 -2.63
CA THR A 119 -8.95 -9.42 -1.62
C THR A 119 -7.98 -9.64 -0.46
N ILE A 120 -7.18 -8.63 -0.11
CA ILE A 120 -6.26 -8.67 1.03
C ILE A 120 -6.69 -7.58 2.02
N THR A 121 -7.27 -7.97 3.15
CA THR A 121 -7.92 -7.04 4.10
C THR A 121 -7.01 -6.62 5.25
N ALA A 122 -6.09 -7.48 5.68
CA ALA A 122 -4.99 -7.09 6.57
C ALA A 122 -3.75 -7.90 6.19
N GLY A 123 -2.66 -7.22 5.88
CA GLY A 123 -1.39 -7.88 5.58
C GLY A 123 -0.37 -6.94 4.97
N THR A 124 0.91 -7.30 5.12
CA THR A 124 2.03 -6.58 4.50
C THR A 124 2.42 -7.33 3.23
N ILE A 125 2.40 -6.64 2.08
CA ILE A 125 2.98 -7.12 0.83
C ILE A 125 4.39 -6.53 0.73
N THR A 126 5.42 -7.36 0.87
CA THR A 126 6.81 -6.89 0.86
C THR A 126 7.35 -6.70 -0.57
N ALA A 127 6.87 -7.50 -1.53
CA ALA A 127 7.27 -7.38 -2.93
C ALA A 127 6.19 -7.92 -3.88
N ILE A 128 5.96 -7.21 -4.98
CA ILE A 128 5.17 -7.67 -6.13
C ILE A 128 6.14 -7.87 -7.29
N LEU A 129 6.35 -9.10 -7.74
CA LEU A 129 7.27 -9.40 -8.84
C LEU A 129 6.50 -9.51 -10.15
N GLY A 130 6.67 -8.54 -11.06
CA GLY A 130 6.06 -8.58 -12.39
C GLY A 130 4.59 -8.14 -12.47
N GLY A 131 4.04 -7.58 -11.37
CA GLY A 131 2.73 -6.93 -11.34
C GLY A 131 2.85 -5.42 -11.15
N THR A 132 1.78 -4.69 -11.46
CA THR A 132 1.63 -3.26 -11.16
C THR A 132 0.68 -3.11 -9.97
N LEU A 133 1.08 -2.35 -8.95
CA LEU A 133 0.16 -1.90 -7.91
C LEU A 133 -0.61 -0.71 -8.47
N THR A 134 -1.87 -0.92 -8.87
CA THR A 134 -2.67 0.10 -9.58
C THR A 134 -3.57 0.96 -8.69
N ALA A 135 -3.76 0.59 -7.43
CA ALA A 135 -4.57 1.39 -6.50
C ALA A 135 -4.10 1.19 -5.06
N ILE A 136 -3.56 2.24 -4.46
CA ILE A 136 -3.55 2.39 -3.02
C ILE A 136 -4.82 3.19 -2.70
N SER A 137 -5.75 2.64 -1.93
CA SER A 137 -6.96 3.37 -1.50
C SER A 137 -6.65 4.46 -0.44
N GLN A 138 -5.42 4.96 -0.41
CA GLN A 138 -5.01 6.07 0.44
C GLN A 138 -4.49 7.15 -0.50
N ASN A 139 -5.12 8.32 -0.46
CA ASN A 139 -4.56 9.50 -1.09
C ASN A 139 -3.15 9.71 -0.53
N SER A 140 -2.14 9.56 -1.36
CA SER A 140 -0.74 9.76 -1.01
C SER A 140 -0.53 11.22 -0.62
N PHE A 141 -0.04 11.47 0.59
CA PHE A 141 0.27 12.81 1.07
C PHE A 141 1.65 13.23 0.57
N VAL A 142 1.72 14.40 -0.09
CA VAL A 142 2.96 14.99 -0.58
C VAL A 142 3.16 16.33 0.11
N GLU A 143 4.36 16.57 0.63
CA GLU A 143 4.77 17.84 1.22
C GLU A 143 6.09 18.33 0.62
N GLN A 144 6.16 19.62 0.33
CA GLN A 144 7.39 20.30 -0.06
C GLN A 144 7.47 21.67 0.63
N SER A 145 8.58 21.93 1.31
CA SER A 145 8.79 23.16 2.08
C SER A 145 9.84 24.07 1.44
N PHE A 146 9.53 25.37 1.37
CA PHE A 146 10.46 26.47 1.11
C PHE A 146 10.55 27.32 2.37
N LEU A 147 11.60 27.14 3.16
CA LEU A 147 11.74 27.79 4.47
C LEU A 147 12.70 28.98 4.39
N ALA A 148 12.48 29.98 5.25
CA ALA A 148 13.27 31.19 5.40
C ALA A 148 13.54 31.90 4.06
N VAL A 149 12.56 31.92 3.17
CA VAL A 149 12.67 32.54 1.84
C VAL A 149 12.81 34.05 2.01
N PRO A 150 13.89 34.69 1.52
CA PRO A 150 14.08 36.13 1.68
C PRO A 150 13.03 36.95 0.92
N ALA A 151 12.05 37.51 1.64
CA ALA A 151 11.00 38.33 1.07
C ALA A 151 11.35 39.83 1.07
N GLY A 152 12.28 40.25 1.93
CA GLY A 152 12.49 41.67 2.21
C GLY A 152 12.94 42.50 1.01
N THR A 153 13.73 41.92 0.10
CA THR A 153 14.28 42.63 -1.06
C THR A 153 13.43 42.47 -2.34
N ALA A 154 12.38 41.64 -2.31
CA ALA A 154 11.57 41.34 -3.48
C ALA A 154 10.57 42.47 -3.75
N THR A 155 10.92 43.43 -4.61
CA THR A 155 10.03 44.54 -5.03
C THR A 155 9.13 44.18 -6.22
N THR A 156 9.39 43.04 -6.85
CA THR A 156 8.57 42.43 -7.90
C THR A 156 8.28 40.98 -7.51
N PHE A 157 7.24 40.38 -8.10
CA PHE A 157 6.89 38.99 -7.79
C PHE A 157 8.03 38.05 -8.18
N ALA A 158 8.70 37.50 -7.16
CA ALA A 158 9.76 36.51 -7.29
C ALA A 158 9.15 35.10 -7.17
N PRO A 159 9.30 34.24 -8.20
CA PRO A 159 8.75 32.89 -8.16
C PRO A 159 9.60 31.94 -7.32
N LEU A 160 8.92 31.07 -6.56
CA LEU A 160 9.49 29.83 -6.06
C LEU A 160 9.59 28.79 -7.19
N ALA A 161 10.31 27.71 -6.92
CA ALA A 161 10.42 26.60 -7.86
C ALA A 161 9.04 26.02 -8.19
N ALA A 162 8.81 25.72 -9.46
CA ALA A 162 7.58 25.13 -9.93
C ALA A 162 7.42 23.68 -9.46
N ILE A 163 6.19 23.30 -9.14
CA ILE A 163 5.81 21.97 -8.70
C ILE A 163 4.95 21.33 -9.79
N THR A 164 5.23 20.06 -10.11
CA THR A 164 4.40 19.29 -11.05
C THR A 164 3.26 18.65 -10.28
N THR A 165 2.03 18.97 -10.64
CA THR A 165 0.80 18.56 -9.95
C THR A 165 -0.05 17.60 -10.78
N ALA A 166 0.49 17.08 -11.89
CA ALA A 166 -0.22 16.26 -12.87
C ALA A 166 -0.95 15.02 -12.30
N VAL A 167 -0.47 14.49 -11.17
CA VAL A 167 -0.99 13.29 -10.50
C VAL A 167 -1.64 13.60 -9.14
N LEU A 168 -1.80 14.88 -8.82
CA LEU A 168 -2.34 15.33 -7.55
C LEU A 168 -3.79 15.80 -7.75
N GLU A 169 -4.67 15.43 -6.83
CA GLU A 169 -6.09 15.74 -6.90
C GLU A 169 -6.42 17.07 -6.23
N THR A 170 -5.83 17.29 -5.05
CA THR A 170 -5.97 18.55 -4.30
C THR A 170 -4.61 18.97 -3.75
N TYR A 171 -4.37 20.26 -3.75
CA TYR A 171 -3.15 20.83 -3.22
C TYR A 171 -3.36 22.28 -2.79
N SER A 172 -2.51 22.73 -1.87
CA SER A 172 -2.55 24.09 -1.32
C SER A 172 -1.16 24.56 -0.93
N PHE A 173 -0.97 25.87 -0.93
CA PHE A 173 0.20 26.52 -0.36
C PHE A 173 -0.17 27.18 0.96
N PHE A 174 0.36 26.66 2.05
CA PHE A 174 0.42 27.37 3.32
C PHE A 174 1.58 28.37 3.26
N VAL A 175 1.30 29.63 3.58
CA VAL A 175 2.29 30.71 3.63
C VAL A 175 2.30 31.30 5.02
N TYR A 176 3.47 31.39 5.63
CA TYR A 176 3.69 32.07 6.89
C TYR A 176 4.63 33.25 6.68
N ASN A 177 4.20 34.45 7.05
CA ASN A 177 5.08 35.61 7.05
C ASN A 177 5.89 35.65 8.34
N SER A 178 7.08 35.05 8.30
CA SER A 178 8.04 35.04 9.41
C SER A 178 8.85 36.34 9.56
N SER A 179 8.55 37.37 8.77
CA SER A 179 9.20 38.68 8.89
C SER A 179 8.85 39.37 10.22
N PRO A 180 9.81 40.07 10.86
CA PRO A 180 9.53 40.80 12.10
C PRO A 180 8.55 41.98 11.93
N VAL A 181 8.53 42.60 10.75
CA VAL A 181 7.68 43.74 10.37
C VAL A 181 7.30 43.62 8.90
N GLY A 182 6.36 44.47 8.47
CA GLY A 182 5.94 44.65 7.08
C GLY A 182 5.18 43.48 6.45
N THR A 183 4.52 43.76 5.33
CA THR A 183 3.58 42.84 4.71
C THR A 183 4.11 42.24 3.41
N VAL A 184 3.60 41.06 3.09
CA VAL A 184 3.96 40.31 1.87
C VAL A 184 2.70 40.10 1.03
N ASP A 185 2.84 40.28 -0.29
CA ASP A 185 1.84 39.84 -1.26
C ASP A 185 2.30 38.52 -1.85
N THR A 186 1.37 37.60 -2.07
CA THR A 186 1.64 36.34 -2.77
C THR A 186 0.66 36.14 -3.91
N ILE A 187 1.12 35.44 -4.94
CA ILE A 187 0.26 34.98 -6.02
C ILE A 187 0.53 33.50 -6.26
N LEU A 188 -0.55 32.75 -6.44
CA LEU A 188 -0.49 31.38 -6.93
C LEU A 188 -0.66 31.41 -8.44
N GLU A 189 0.32 30.85 -9.13
CA GLU A 189 0.34 30.77 -10.59
C GLU A 189 0.26 29.32 -11.04
N ILE A 190 -0.46 29.09 -12.13
CA ILE A 190 -0.62 27.78 -12.75
C ILE A 190 -0.18 27.83 -14.21
N SER A 191 0.30 26.70 -14.73
CA SER A 191 0.79 26.58 -16.11
C SER A 191 0.59 25.19 -16.67
N ALA A 192 0.23 25.12 -17.95
CA ALA A 192 0.17 23.85 -18.68
C ALA A 192 1.55 23.39 -19.17
N ASN A 193 2.47 24.32 -19.43
CA ASN A 193 3.76 24.06 -20.10
C ASN A 193 4.99 24.41 -19.25
N GLY A 194 4.80 25.01 -18.08
CA GLY A 194 5.89 25.42 -17.18
C GLY A 194 6.61 26.70 -17.61
N THR A 195 6.16 27.37 -18.67
CA THR A 195 6.78 28.58 -19.23
C THR A 195 5.84 29.78 -19.20
N ASN A 196 4.58 29.59 -19.61
CA ASN A 196 3.55 30.63 -19.59
C ASN A 196 2.69 30.46 -18.34
N TRP A 197 2.64 31.47 -17.51
CA TRP A 197 2.03 31.41 -16.18
C TRP A 197 0.76 32.27 -16.14
N PHE A 198 -0.31 31.69 -15.59
CA PHE A 198 -1.56 32.38 -15.31
C PHE A 198 -1.66 32.59 -13.81
N THR A 199 -1.91 33.83 -13.37
CA THR A 199 -2.19 34.14 -11.97
C THR A 199 -3.60 33.67 -11.63
N ASP A 200 -3.71 32.65 -10.78
CA ASP A 200 -4.97 31.99 -10.44
C ASP A 200 -5.56 32.52 -9.13
N VAL A 201 -4.72 32.71 -8.12
CA VAL A 201 -5.11 33.26 -6.81
C VAL A 201 -4.13 34.35 -6.40
N THR A 202 -4.64 35.39 -5.76
CA THR A 202 -3.84 36.50 -5.24
C THR A 202 -4.15 36.70 -3.76
N SER A 203 -3.11 36.91 -2.97
CA SER A 203 -3.20 37.34 -1.59
C SER A 203 -2.37 38.60 -1.39
N SER A 204 -2.89 39.54 -0.61
CA SER A 204 -2.27 40.84 -0.43
C SER A 204 -2.19 41.21 1.05
N ASN A 205 -1.15 41.95 1.40
CA ASN A 205 -0.93 42.49 2.74
C ASN A 205 -0.90 41.43 3.85
N LEU A 206 -0.27 40.27 3.61
CA LEU A 206 -0.08 39.26 4.65
C LEU A 206 0.78 39.83 5.79
N ALA A 207 0.18 40.04 6.95
CA ALA A 207 0.81 40.71 8.08
C ALA A 207 1.94 39.86 8.73
N PRO A 208 2.91 40.50 9.41
CA PRO A 208 3.92 39.81 10.21
C PRO A 208 3.29 38.80 11.17
N GLY A 209 3.87 37.61 11.27
CA GLY A 209 3.39 36.54 12.15
C GLY A 209 2.04 35.94 11.75
N SER A 210 1.50 36.33 10.59
CA SER A 210 0.22 35.81 10.07
C SER A 210 0.45 34.72 9.02
N VAL A 211 -0.60 33.93 8.80
CA VAL A 211 -0.63 32.84 7.83
C VAL A 211 -1.71 33.06 6.78
N ASP A 212 -1.52 32.48 5.61
CA ASP A 212 -2.53 32.37 4.57
C ASP A 212 -2.45 31.00 3.87
N VAL A 213 -3.54 30.58 3.25
CA VAL A 213 -3.62 29.32 2.49
C VAL A 213 -4.19 29.59 1.10
N LEU A 214 -3.37 29.37 0.08
CA LEU A 214 -3.75 29.54 -1.32
C LEU A 214 -4.09 28.17 -1.93
N VAL A 215 -5.35 28.00 -2.31
CA VAL A 215 -5.84 26.80 -3.01
C VAL A 215 -6.14 27.18 -4.47
N PRO A 216 -5.55 26.50 -5.45
CA PRO A 216 -5.86 26.75 -6.85
C PRO A 216 -7.35 26.53 -7.15
N GLN A 217 -7.92 27.45 -7.92
CA GLN A 217 -9.28 27.37 -8.44
C GLN A 217 -9.36 26.54 -9.71
N ARG A 218 -8.24 26.31 -10.38
CA ARG A 218 -8.15 25.58 -11.65
C ARG A 218 -6.95 24.64 -11.63
N PHE A 219 -7.15 23.47 -12.22
CA PHE A 219 -6.09 22.47 -12.37
C PHE A 219 -5.29 22.70 -13.65
N LEU A 220 -3.97 22.80 -13.53
CA LEU A 220 -3.01 22.65 -14.62
C LEU A 220 -1.79 21.85 -14.14
N LYS A 221 -1.00 21.35 -15.09
CA LYS A 221 0.14 20.44 -14.86
C LYS A 221 1.20 20.99 -13.89
N TYR A 222 1.40 22.30 -13.88
CA TYR A 222 2.39 22.97 -13.05
C TYR A 222 1.73 24.06 -12.22
N THR A 223 2.20 24.22 -10.99
CA THR A 223 1.85 25.31 -10.10
C THR A 223 3.11 25.91 -9.50
N ARG A 224 3.07 27.18 -9.12
CA ARG A 224 4.10 27.81 -8.28
C ARG A 224 3.49 28.93 -7.45
N LEU A 225 4.17 29.31 -6.38
CA LEU A 225 3.86 30.51 -5.63
C LEU A 225 4.94 31.56 -5.91
N SER A 226 4.51 32.79 -6.15
CA SER A 226 5.39 33.96 -6.25
C SER A 226 5.07 34.94 -5.14
N TYR A 227 6.06 35.67 -4.66
CA TYR A 227 5.92 36.57 -3.52
C TYR A 227 6.64 37.90 -3.79
N ARG A 228 6.22 38.94 -3.08
CA ARG A 228 6.93 40.22 -3.01
C ARG A 228 6.66 40.91 -1.68
N ALA A 229 7.55 41.80 -1.27
CA ALA A 229 7.27 42.74 -0.21
C ALA A 229 6.22 43.78 -0.68
N SER A 230 5.14 43.97 0.07
CA SER A 230 4.13 45.03 -0.20
C SER A 230 4.49 46.35 0.49
N THR A 231 5.33 46.28 1.50
CA THR A 231 5.94 47.43 2.21
C THR A 231 7.45 47.27 2.21
N THR A 232 8.20 48.36 2.35
CA THR A 232 9.67 48.28 2.43
C THR A 232 10.12 47.42 3.62
N LEU A 233 10.88 46.37 3.33
CA LEU A 233 11.43 45.41 4.30
C LEU A 233 12.95 45.40 4.11
N VAL A 234 13.74 45.75 5.14
CA VAL A 234 15.22 45.68 5.03
C VAL A 234 15.70 44.23 5.23
N THR A 235 15.03 43.49 6.13
CA THR A 235 15.23 42.07 6.40
C THR A 235 13.86 41.43 6.71
N GLY A 236 13.53 40.33 6.03
CA GLY A 236 12.26 39.64 6.20
C GLY A 236 12.23 38.34 5.42
N THR A 237 11.56 37.33 5.97
CA THR A 237 11.43 35.99 5.40
C THR A 237 9.99 35.52 5.38
N ILE A 238 9.70 34.57 4.49
CA ILE A 238 8.47 33.78 4.52
C ILE A 238 8.81 32.29 4.52
N ASP A 239 7.92 31.50 5.10
CA ASP A 239 7.93 30.05 4.98
C ASP A 239 6.72 29.62 4.13
N VAL A 240 6.96 28.76 3.14
CA VAL A 240 5.92 28.30 2.22
C VAL A 240 5.93 26.78 2.19
N ILE A 241 4.81 26.16 2.53
CA ILE A 241 4.65 24.71 2.56
C ILE A 241 3.58 24.34 1.53
N PHE A 242 3.98 23.57 0.53
CA PHE A 242 3.08 22.93 -0.40
C PHE A 242 2.62 21.60 0.20
N ASN A 243 1.30 21.42 0.34
CA ASN A 243 0.70 20.16 0.73
C ASN A 243 -0.25 19.69 -0.35
N ALA A 244 -0.24 18.38 -0.62
CA ALA A 244 -1.10 17.78 -1.62
C ALA A 244 -1.53 16.37 -1.26
N GLN A 245 -2.61 15.94 -1.90
CA GLN A 245 -3.11 14.59 -1.89
C GLN A 245 -3.27 14.13 -3.34
N GLY A 246 -2.75 12.95 -3.67
CA GLY A 246 -2.88 12.32 -4.98
C GLY A 246 -3.26 10.85 -4.88
N SER A 247 -3.80 10.29 -5.97
CA SER A 247 -4.12 8.86 -6.10
C SER A 247 -2.87 8.00 -6.32
#